data_AF-A0A351AFA0-F1
#
_entry.id   AF-A0A351AFA0-F1
#
_cell.length_a   1.000
_cell.length_b   1.000
_cell.length_c   1.000
_cell.angle_alpha   90.00
_cell.angle_beta   90.00
_cell.angle_gamma   90.00
#
_symmetry.space_group_name_H-M   'P 1'
#
loop_
_entity.id
_entity.type
_entity.pdbx_description
1 polymer ?
#
loop_
_entity_poly.entity_id
_entity_poly.type
_entity_poly.pdbx_seq_one_letter_code
_entity_poly.pdbx_strand_id
1 'polypeptide(L)'
;MRTVSLAVLVLVSGVATAAPLRHDAMTQVMNRVDKAVRVVLKVEGAALNRTGQARPATRAEMVAEFDRIMTMARPRFRGRPIRQVVDQPLIDSRNPSPETRAQLKRLIEWGFVGPVSPLATDPTQTLTPQQFGDALGYFMSRLADVTHTYDPRFSPANLSNDD
;
A
#
# COMPACT_ATOMS: atom_id res chain seq x y z
N MET A 1 18.63 42.60 49.25
CA MET A 1 18.35 42.61 47.80
C MET A 1 18.48 41.18 47.29
N ARG A 2 17.36 40.52 46.94
CA ARG A 2 17.35 39.14 46.44
C ARG A 2 17.07 39.19 44.93
N THR A 3 18.04 38.79 44.13
CA THR A 3 17.91 38.61 42.68
C THR A 3 17.19 37.29 42.41
N VAL A 4 16.03 37.37 41.76
CA VAL A 4 15.28 36.20 41.28
C VAL A 4 15.68 35.99 39.82
N SER A 5 16.45 34.94 39.55
CA SER A 5 16.76 34.52 38.18
C SER A 5 15.57 33.75 37.61
N LEU A 6 14.91 34.35 36.62
CA LEU A 6 13.84 33.73 35.85
C LEU A 6 14.47 32.80 34.79
N ALA A 7 14.41 31.49 35.00
CA ALA A 7 14.80 30.52 33.98
C ALA A 7 13.64 30.32 33.00
N VAL A 8 13.79 30.88 31.79
CA VAL A 8 12.88 30.63 30.67
C VAL A 8 13.21 29.25 30.09
N LEU A 9 12.39 28.26 30.41
CA LEU A 9 12.46 26.93 29.82
C LEU A 9 11.80 26.97 28.43
N VAL A 10 12.62 27.04 27.38
CA VAL A 10 12.15 26.90 25.99
C VAL A 10 11.86 25.42 25.74
N LEU A 11 10.59 25.04 25.82
CA LEU A 11 10.10 23.74 25.34
C LEU A 11 10.19 23.72 23.82
N VAL A 12 11.29 23.19 23.28
CA VAL A 12 11.37 22.80 21.88
C VAL A 12 10.54 21.52 21.72
N SER A 13 9.30 21.69 21.28
CA SER A 13 8.42 20.58 20.87
C SER A 13 9.04 19.89 19.65
N GLY A 14 9.91 18.92 19.88
CA GLY A 14 10.41 18.03 18.84
C GLY A 14 9.24 17.27 18.24
N VAL A 15 8.96 17.49 16.95
CA VAL A 15 8.01 16.68 16.19
C VAL A 15 8.57 15.26 16.19
N ALA A 16 7.98 14.36 16.98
CA ALA A 16 8.39 12.97 17.03
C ALA A 16 8.17 12.34 15.65
N THR A 17 9.23 12.18 14.87
CA THR A 17 9.19 11.42 13.62
C THR A 17 8.84 9.97 13.95
N ALA A 18 7.65 9.53 13.54
CA ALA A 18 7.16 8.18 13.81
C ALA A 18 8.18 7.13 13.36
N ALA A 19 8.39 6.10 14.19
CA ALA A 19 9.34 5.05 13.90
C ALA A 19 8.97 4.31 12.59
N PRO A 20 9.96 3.88 11.78
CA PRO A 20 9.70 3.07 10.60
C PRO A 20 8.98 1.77 10.93
N LEU A 21 8.09 1.34 10.04
CA LEU A 21 7.44 0.03 10.08
C LEU A 21 8.51 -1.07 10.07
N ARG A 22 8.38 -2.02 10.99
CA ARG A 22 9.25 -3.19 11.05
C ARG A 22 8.84 -4.23 10.00
N HIS A 23 9.83 -4.81 9.31
CA HIS A 23 9.62 -5.76 8.24
C HIS A 23 8.87 -7.01 8.71
N ASP A 24 9.18 -7.55 9.89
CA ASP A 24 8.43 -8.69 10.44
C ASP A 24 6.95 -8.38 10.75
N ALA A 25 6.62 -7.17 11.19
CA ALA A 25 5.25 -6.73 11.37
C ALA A 25 4.53 -6.66 10.02
N MET A 26 5.17 -6.08 9.00
CA MET A 26 4.66 -6.09 7.63
C MET A 26 4.42 -7.52 7.14
N THR A 27 5.41 -8.40 7.26
CA THR A 27 5.31 -9.80 6.80
C THR A 27 4.16 -10.54 7.49
N GLN A 28 3.99 -10.37 8.81
CA GLN A 28 2.89 -10.99 9.55
C GLN A 28 1.52 -10.55 9.03
N VAL A 29 1.35 -9.25 8.77
CA VAL A 29 0.12 -8.72 8.20
C VAL A 29 -0.09 -9.25 6.78
N MET A 30 0.93 -9.22 5.93
CA MET A 30 0.81 -9.68 4.54
C MET A 30 0.54 -11.17 4.43
N ASN A 31 1.05 -12.01 5.34
CA ASN A 31 0.69 -13.43 5.39
C ASN A 31 -0.80 -13.63 5.76
N ARG A 32 -1.35 -12.80 6.67
CA ARG A 32 -2.79 -12.84 7.01
C ARG A 32 -3.65 -12.39 5.84
N VAL A 33 -3.25 -11.33 5.14
CA VAL A 33 -3.91 -10.85 3.93
C VAL A 33 -3.88 -11.93 2.85
N ASP A 34 -2.72 -12.52 2.56
CA ASP A 34 -2.57 -13.58 1.57
C ASP A 34 -3.52 -14.76 1.85
N LYS A 35 -3.54 -15.23 3.10
CA LYS A 35 -4.46 -16.28 3.54
C LYS A 35 -5.92 -15.87 3.34
N ALA A 36 -6.31 -14.66 3.75
CA ALA A 36 -7.68 -14.18 3.62
C ALA A 36 -8.11 -14.08 2.15
N VAL A 37 -7.28 -13.50 1.29
CA VAL A 37 -7.55 -13.36 -0.15
C VAL A 37 -7.72 -14.73 -0.80
N ARG A 38 -6.84 -15.70 -0.50
CA ARG A 38 -6.95 -17.07 -1.03
C ARG A 38 -8.24 -17.76 -0.61
N VAL A 39 -8.61 -17.64 0.68
CA VAL A 39 -9.84 -18.25 1.22
C VAL A 39 -11.09 -17.62 0.61
N VAL A 40 -11.18 -16.29 0.62
CA VAL A 40 -12.37 -15.57 0.15
C VAL A 40 -12.53 -15.69 -1.36
N LEU A 41 -11.46 -15.46 -2.11
CA LEU A 41 -11.48 -15.53 -3.57
C LEU A 41 -11.32 -16.95 -4.10
N LYS A 42 -11.17 -17.96 -3.24
CA LYS A 42 -10.95 -19.38 -3.58
C LYS A 42 -9.83 -19.58 -4.62
N VAL A 43 -8.71 -18.87 -4.46
CA VAL A 43 -7.54 -18.98 -5.34
C VAL A 43 -6.68 -20.16 -4.92
N GLU A 44 -6.25 -20.98 -5.88
CA GLU A 44 -5.45 -22.18 -5.63
C GLU A 44 -4.02 -21.85 -5.16
N GLY A 45 -3.40 -22.80 -4.47
CA GLY A 45 -2.05 -22.71 -3.91
C GLY A 45 -2.01 -22.41 -2.41
N ALA A 46 -0.92 -22.79 -1.76
CA ALA A 46 -0.71 -22.59 -0.33
C ALA A 46 -0.45 -21.11 0.00
N ALA A 47 -0.96 -20.67 1.15
CA ALA A 47 -0.61 -19.36 1.69
C ALA A 47 0.89 -19.32 2.01
N LEU A 48 1.52 -18.19 1.71
CA LEU A 48 2.93 -18.01 2.04
C LEU A 48 3.07 -17.74 3.55
N ASN A 49 3.78 -18.61 4.25
CA ASN A 49 4.15 -18.39 5.66
C ASN A 49 5.59 -17.89 5.72
N ARG A 50 5.80 -16.62 5.35
CA ARG A 50 7.13 -16.02 5.34
C ARG A 50 7.49 -15.48 6.72
N THR A 51 8.75 -15.58 7.07
CA THR A 51 9.31 -14.97 8.27
C THR A 51 9.95 -13.65 7.89
N GLY A 52 9.58 -12.57 8.57
CA GLY A 52 10.21 -11.28 8.35
C GLY A 52 11.46 -11.09 9.21
N GLN A 53 12.17 -10.00 8.95
CA GLN A 53 13.42 -9.66 9.62
C GLN A 53 13.22 -8.49 10.60
N ALA A 54 14.06 -8.42 11.63
CA ALA A 54 14.06 -7.33 12.61
C ALA A 54 14.77 -6.07 12.06
N ARG A 55 14.26 -5.54 10.95
CA ARG A 55 14.74 -4.31 10.29
C ARG A 55 13.57 -3.48 9.78
N PRO A 56 13.76 -2.20 9.40
CA PRO A 56 12.74 -1.45 8.69
C PRO A 56 12.29 -2.14 7.41
N ALA A 57 10.98 -2.12 7.17
CA ALA A 57 10.36 -2.50 5.89
C ALA A 57 10.63 -1.41 4.86
N THR A 58 10.91 -1.84 3.63
CA THR A 58 11.08 -0.93 2.50
C THR A 58 9.81 -0.81 1.68
N ARG A 59 9.67 0.33 1.00
CA ARG A 59 8.60 0.55 0.04
C ARG A 59 8.60 -0.48 -1.08
N ALA A 60 9.78 -0.82 -1.62
CA ALA A 60 9.90 -1.80 -2.69
C ALA A 60 9.33 -3.17 -2.28
N GLU A 61 9.58 -3.60 -1.05
CA GLU A 61 9.01 -4.84 -0.51
C GLU A 61 7.48 -4.77 -0.41
N MET A 62 6.92 -3.64 0.05
CA MET A 62 5.47 -3.47 0.10
C MET A 62 4.82 -3.47 -1.29
N VAL A 63 5.44 -2.78 -2.26
CA VAL A 63 4.99 -2.76 -3.67
C VAL A 63 5.00 -4.19 -4.24
N ALA A 64 6.07 -4.95 -3.99
CA ALA A 64 6.16 -6.34 -4.44
C ALA A 64 5.07 -7.24 -3.83
N GLU A 65 4.73 -7.06 -2.55
CA GLU A 65 3.63 -7.78 -1.91
C GLU A 65 2.28 -7.46 -2.55
N PHE A 66 2.01 -6.19 -2.81
CA PHE A 66 0.78 -5.74 -3.44
C PHE A 66 0.67 -6.27 -4.87
N ASP A 67 1.72 -6.16 -5.69
CA ASP A 67 1.73 -6.68 -7.06
C ASP A 67 1.54 -8.21 -7.08
N ARG A 68 2.16 -8.93 -6.15
CA ARG A 68 1.98 -10.37 -5.99
C ARG A 68 0.53 -10.75 -5.68
N ILE A 69 -0.08 -10.10 -4.69
CA ILE A 69 -1.46 -10.39 -4.28
C ILE A 69 -2.44 -10.01 -5.40
N MET A 70 -2.25 -8.85 -6.02
CA MET A 70 -3.07 -8.40 -7.15
C MET A 70 -2.98 -9.40 -8.31
N THR A 71 -1.78 -9.83 -8.69
CA THR A 71 -1.54 -10.79 -9.76
C THR A 71 -2.19 -12.15 -9.45
N MET A 72 -2.04 -12.62 -8.22
CA MET A 72 -2.67 -13.85 -7.75
C MET A 72 -4.21 -13.76 -7.79
N ALA A 73 -4.79 -12.64 -7.39
CA ALA A 73 -6.24 -12.44 -7.34
C ALA A 73 -6.86 -12.14 -8.72
N ARG A 74 -6.04 -11.72 -9.69
CA ARG A 74 -6.46 -11.28 -11.03
C ARG A 74 -7.42 -12.23 -11.77
N PRO A 75 -7.27 -13.57 -11.72
CA PRO A 75 -8.21 -14.48 -12.37
C PRO A 75 -9.65 -14.41 -11.82
N ARG A 76 -9.85 -13.76 -10.66
CA ARG A 76 -11.15 -13.60 -10.00
C ARG A 76 -11.72 -12.19 -10.14
N PHE A 77 -11.06 -11.30 -10.87
CA PHE A 77 -11.58 -9.97 -11.12
C PHE A 77 -12.81 -10.04 -12.03
N ARG A 78 -13.87 -9.33 -11.65
CA ARG A 78 -15.17 -9.33 -12.33
C ARG A 78 -15.43 -8.07 -13.15
N GLY A 79 -14.51 -7.11 -13.12
CA GLY A 79 -14.45 -6.06 -14.12
C GLY A 79 -13.17 -5.27 -14.00
N ARG A 80 -13.12 -4.13 -14.70
CA ARG A 80 -11.91 -3.33 -14.83
C ARG A 80 -12.12 -1.94 -14.24
N PRO A 81 -11.27 -1.52 -13.28
CA PRO A 81 -11.34 -0.17 -12.77
C PRO A 81 -10.97 0.83 -13.88
N ILE A 82 -11.49 2.06 -13.77
CA ILE A 82 -11.07 3.16 -14.63
C ILE A 82 -9.54 3.29 -14.48
N ARG A 83 -8.84 3.20 -15.60
CA ARG A 83 -7.37 3.29 -15.60
C ARG A 83 -6.95 4.68 -15.16
N GLN A 84 -6.13 4.74 -14.13
CA GLN A 84 -5.58 6.01 -13.67
C GLN A 84 -4.38 6.41 -14.55
N VAL A 85 -4.26 7.70 -14.84
CA VAL A 85 -3.10 8.24 -15.56
C VAL A 85 -1.90 8.22 -14.62
N VAL A 86 -0.77 7.72 -15.13
CA VAL A 86 0.47 7.57 -14.38
C VAL A 86 1.44 8.68 -14.79
N ASP A 87 1.89 9.48 -13.82
CA ASP A 87 3.01 10.41 -14.01
C ASP A 87 4.34 9.62 -13.91
N GLN A 88 4.83 9.17 -15.06
CA GLN A 88 6.03 8.35 -15.14
C GLN A 88 7.28 9.07 -14.60
N PRO A 89 7.56 10.35 -14.94
CA PRO A 89 8.67 11.11 -14.34
C PRO A 89 8.66 11.12 -12.81
N LEU A 90 7.48 11.29 -12.19
CA LEU A 90 7.36 11.33 -10.74
C LEU A 90 7.72 9.97 -10.11
N ILE A 91 7.22 8.87 -10.68
CA ILE A 91 7.56 7.52 -10.22
C ILE A 91 9.05 7.24 -10.38
N ASP A 92 9.62 7.60 -11.53
CA ASP A 92 11.01 7.33 -11.87
C ASP A 92 11.98 8.05 -10.92
N SER A 93 11.64 9.28 -10.53
CA SER A 93 12.46 10.09 -9.62
C SER A 93 12.50 9.57 -8.17
N ARG A 94 11.49 8.80 -7.75
CA ARG A 94 11.34 8.33 -6.36
C ARG A 94 11.63 6.85 -6.19
N ASN A 95 11.72 6.10 -7.29
CA ASN A 95 11.89 4.65 -7.26
C ASN A 95 13.05 4.24 -8.19
N PRO A 96 14.24 3.93 -7.63
CA PRO A 96 15.42 3.68 -8.44
C PRO A 96 15.38 2.32 -9.15
N SER A 97 14.69 1.32 -8.58
CA SER A 97 14.62 -0.03 -9.16
C SER A 97 13.65 -0.10 -10.34
N PRO A 98 14.09 -0.53 -11.55
CA PRO A 98 13.22 -0.74 -12.70
C PRO A 98 12.05 -1.69 -12.41
N GLU A 99 12.28 -2.73 -11.62
CA GLU A 99 11.25 -3.70 -11.25
C GLU A 99 10.16 -3.07 -10.39
N THR A 100 10.55 -2.34 -9.33
CA THR A 100 9.60 -1.64 -8.47
C THR A 100 8.77 -0.62 -9.25
N ARG A 101 9.38 0.09 -10.21
CA ARG A 101 8.66 1.02 -11.11
C ARG A 101 7.61 0.31 -11.95
N ALA A 102 7.95 -0.84 -12.53
CA ALA A 102 7.02 -1.62 -13.34
C ALA A 102 5.85 -2.16 -12.52
N GLN A 103 6.11 -2.65 -11.31
CA GLN A 103 5.08 -3.10 -10.37
C GLN A 103 4.16 -1.94 -9.95
N LEU A 104 4.75 -0.82 -9.55
CA LEU A 104 4.02 0.36 -9.09
C LEU A 104 3.16 0.96 -10.21
N LYS A 105 3.69 1.08 -11.43
CA LYS A 105 2.93 1.51 -12.61
C LYS A 105 1.69 0.65 -12.80
N ARG A 106 1.84 -0.68 -12.73
CA ARG A 106 0.74 -1.64 -12.87
C ARG A 106 -0.31 -1.45 -11.77
N LEU A 107 0.13 -1.31 -10.52
CA LEU A 107 -0.75 -1.08 -9.37
C LEU A 107 -1.52 0.23 -9.49
N ILE A 108 -0.90 1.31 -9.97
CA ILE A 108 -1.58 2.60 -10.20
C ILE A 108 -2.55 2.52 -11.37
N GLU A 109 -2.16 1.91 -12.49
CA GLU A 109 -3.07 1.72 -13.64
C GLU A 109 -4.33 0.94 -13.28
N TRP A 110 -4.21 -0.06 -12.41
CA TRP A 110 -5.36 -0.80 -11.87
C TRP A 110 -6.02 -0.11 -10.66
N GLY A 111 -5.53 1.06 -10.26
CA GLY A 111 -6.09 1.86 -9.18
C GLY A 111 -5.95 1.25 -7.79
N PHE A 112 -5.03 0.30 -7.59
CA PHE A 112 -4.70 -0.32 -6.28
C PHE A 112 -3.72 0.51 -5.45
N VAL A 113 -3.02 1.46 -6.09
CA VAL A 113 -2.16 2.44 -5.43
C VAL A 113 -2.50 3.81 -6.01
N GLY A 114 -2.64 4.82 -5.16
CA GLY A 114 -2.87 6.19 -5.63
C GLY A 114 -1.61 6.77 -6.30
N PRO A 115 -1.75 7.56 -7.37
CA PRO A 115 -0.62 8.15 -8.10
C PRO A 115 0.19 9.12 -7.23
N VAL A 116 -0.46 9.72 -6.23
CA VAL A 116 0.15 10.60 -5.22
C VAL A 116 -0.01 9.98 -3.83
N SER A 117 0.58 8.80 -3.63
CA SER A 117 0.56 8.08 -2.36
C SER A 117 1.97 7.93 -1.78
N PRO A 118 2.12 7.61 -0.49
CA PRO A 118 3.43 7.34 0.11
C PRO A 118 4.22 6.22 -0.62
N LEU A 119 3.51 5.26 -1.22
CA LEU A 119 4.10 4.20 -2.05
C LEU A 119 4.55 4.66 -3.43
N ALA A 120 4.13 5.84 -3.90
CA ALA A 120 4.52 6.36 -5.19
C ALA A 120 5.53 7.50 -5.07
N THR A 121 5.30 8.43 -4.15
CA THR A 121 5.93 9.76 -4.23
C THR A 121 6.80 10.13 -3.04
N ASP A 122 6.75 9.38 -1.93
CA ASP A 122 7.51 9.72 -0.72
C ASP A 122 9.03 9.67 -1.02
N PRO A 123 9.82 10.69 -0.65
CA PRO A 123 11.27 10.62 -0.76
C PRO A 123 11.91 9.50 0.07
N THR A 124 11.28 9.05 1.18
CA THR A 124 11.87 8.01 2.04
C THR A 124 11.62 6.61 1.50
N GLN A 125 12.61 5.72 1.64
CA GLN A 125 12.47 4.31 1.23
C GLN A 125 11.74 3.46 2.26
N THR A 126 11.56 3.96 3.48
CA THR A 126 10.81 3.30 4.55
C THR A 126 9.44 3.93 4.71
N LEU A 127 8.52 3.18 5.31
CA LEU A 127 7.16 3.61 5.60
C LEU A 127 6.95 3.66 7.10
N THR A 128 6.11 4.57 7.56
CA THR A 128 5.57 4.53 8.92
C THR A 128 4.43 3.51 9.01
N PRO A 129 4.09 3.00 10.21
CA PRO A 129 2.93 2.12 10.39
C PRO A 129 1.61 2.73 9.89
N GLN A 130 1.44 4.06 10.00
CA GLN A 130 0.25 4.75 9.50
C GLN A 130 0.18 4.71 7.97
N GLN A 131 1.26 5.11 7.28
CA GLN A 131 1.33 5.06 5.82
C GLN A 131 1.09 3.64 5.29
N PHE A 132 1.60 2.63 6.01
CA PHE A 132 1.33 1.23 5.71
C PHE A 132 -0.14 0.86 5.86
N GLY A 133 -0.77 1.25 6.98
CA GLY A 133 -2.18 1.00 7.24
C GLY A 133 -3.09 1.64 6.19
N ASP A 134 -2.83 2.90 5.85
CA ASP A 134 -3.59 3.64 4.84
C ASP A 134 -3.46 3.01 3.46
N ALA A 135 -2.22 2.67 3.05
CA ALA A 135 -1.98 2.01 1.77
C ALA A 135 -2.60 0.61 1.70
N LEU A 136 -2.56 -0.17 2.79
CA LEU A 136 -3.21 -1.46 2.88
C LEU A 136 -4.73 -1.35 2.82
N GLY A 137 -5.31 -0.41 3.56
CA GLY A 137 -6.75 -0.13 3.54
C GLY A 137 -7.22 0.20 2.12
N TYR A 138 -6.53 1.14 1.46
CA TYR A 138 -6.82 1.49 0.07
C TYR A 138 -6.70 0.28 -0.87
N PHE A 139 -5.61 -0.48 -0.79
CA PHE A 139 -5.42 -1.69 -1.61
C PHE A 139 -6.57 -2.70 -1.42
N MET A 140 -6.97 -2.96 -0.17
CA MET A 140 -8.02 -3.92 0.14
C MET A 140 -9.41 -3.47 -0.31
N SER A 141 -9.73 -2.18 -0.17
CA SER A 141 -10.97 -1.60 -0.72
C SER A 141 -11.04 -1.82 -2.23
N ARG A 142 -9.94 -1.55 -2.95
CA ARG A 142 -9.89 -1.71 -4.40
C ARG A 142 -9.94 -3.17 -4.83
N LEU A 143 -9.32 -4.06 -4.07
CA LEU A 143 -9.44 -5.50 -4.28
C LEU A 143 -10.88 -5.98 -4.13
N ALA A 144 -11.59 -5.51 -3.11
CA ALA A 144 -13.00 -5.82 -2.89
C ALA A 144 -13.86 -5.32 -4.05
N ASP A 145 -13.67 -4.06 -4.48
CA ASP A 145 -14.42 -3.47 -5.61
C ASP A 145 -14.34 -4.33 -6.86
N VAL A 146 -13.14 -4.76 -7.27
CA VAL A 146 -12.94 -5.50 -8.51
C VAL A 146 -13.29 -6.99 -8.42
N THR A 147 -13.51 -7.52 -7.21
CA THR A 147 -13.84 -8.94 -6.99
C THR A 147 -15.28 -9.17 -6.53
N HIS A 148 -15.99 -8.14 -6.07
CA HIS A 148 -17.38 -8.29 -5.65
C HIS A 148 -18.26 -8.72 -6.83
N THR A 149 -19.33 -9.44 -6.53
CA THR A 149 -20.32 -9.82 -7.54
C THR A 149 -21.09 -8.58 -7.96
N TYR A 150 -21.01 -8.21 -9.24
CA TYR A 150 -21.85 -7.16 -9.81
C TYR A 150 -23.33 -7.50 -9.59
N ASP A 151 -24.03 -6.61 -8.88
CA ASP A 151 -25.49 -6.58 -8.86
C ASP A 151 -25.95 -5.22 -9.42
N PRO A 152 -26.63 -5.18 -10.57
CA PRO A 152 -27.09 -3.93 -11.16
C PRO A 152 -28.03 -3.12 -10.24
N ARG A 153 -28.62 -3.74 -9.22
CA ARG A 153 -29.46 -3.07 -8.21
C ARG A 153 -28.66 -2.32 -7.16
N PHE A 154 -27.49 -2.81 -6.79
CA PHE A 154 -26.68 -2.27 -5.67
C PHE A 154 -25.38 -1.60 -6.15
N SER A 155 -24.95 -1.90 -7.37
CA SER A 155 -23.68 -1.47 -7.96
C SER A 155 -23.85 -1.00 -9.42
N PRO A 156 -24.81 -0.08 -9.73
CA PRO A 156 -25.17 0.26 -11.12
C PRO A 156 -24.03 0.92 -11.91
N ALA A 157 -23.09 1.58 -11.23
CA ALA A 157 -21.96 2.28 -11.83
C ALA A 157 -20.64 1.48 -11.78
N ASN A 158 -20.67 0.23 -11.32
CA ASN A 158 -19.43 -0.49 -11.09
C ASN A 158 -18.91 -1.05 -12.42
N LEU A 159 -17.93 -0.31 -12.96
CA LEU A 159 -17.02 -0.68 -14.04
C LEU A 159 -17.62 -0.36 -15.42
N SER A 160 -17.02 0.64 -16.08
CA SER A 160 -17.30 1.05 -17.45
C SER A 160 -17.22 -0.18 -18.37
N ASN A 161 -18.37 -0.74 -18.72
CA ASN A 161 -18.53 -1.59 -19.89
C ASN A 161 -18.71 -0.69 -21.12
N ASP A 162 -17.72 0.16 -21.38
CA ASP A 162 -17.58 0.77 -22.69
C ASP A 162 -16.57 -0.10 -23.44
N ASP A 163 -17.12 -1.00 -24.28
CA ASP A 163 -16.41 -1.63 -25.39
C ASP A 163 -15.95 -0.56 -26.40
#